data_AF-A0A956UUP6-F1
#
_entry.id   AF-A0A956UUP6-F1
#
_cell.length_a   1.000
_cell.length_b   1.000
_cell.length_c   1.000
_cell.angle_alpha   90.00
_cell.angle_beta   90.00
_cell.angle_gamma   90.00
#
_symmetry.space_group_name_H-M   'P 1'
#
loop_
_entity.id
_entity.type
_entity.pdbx_description
1 polymer ?
#
loop_
_entity_poly.entity_id
_entity_poly.type
_entity_poly.pdbx_seq_one_letter_code
_entity_poly.pdbx_strand_id
1 'polypeptide(L)'
;MAQRGPRDTRTCGPVRRNRVQLRSSARETASLRFEWTSARLGVDPGECVMVGDWPEYDIIGAQAAGMRGVWKTNGRPRSGPAGFAPDGVITQLAELPALIQSWSQ
;
A
#
# COMPACT_ATOMS: atom_id res chain seq x y z
N MET A 1 35.57 -6.83 -40.68
CA MET A 1 35.42 -5.45 -40.15
C MET A 1 34.01 -4.98 -40.50
N ALA A 2 33.08 -5.03 -39.54
CA ALA A 2 31.66 -4.71 -39.76
C ALA A 2 31.34 -3.33 -39.16
N GLN A 3 30.73 -2.46 -39.97
CA GLN A 3 30.46 -1.06 -39.69
C GLN A 3 29.28 -0.93 -38.70
N ARG A 4 29.46 -0.19 -37.60
CA ARG A 4 28.38 0.15 -36.65
C ARG A 4 27.75 1.48 -37.09
N GLY A 5 26.45 1.44 -37.39
CA GLY A 5 25.64 2.63 -37.73
C GLY A 5 25.51 3.63 -36.56
N PRO A 6 25.01 4.85 -36.85
CA PRO A 6 24.99 5.96 -35.89
C PRO A 6 24.00 5.70 -34.75
N ARG A 7 24.45 5.98 -33.52
CA ARG A 7 23.61 5.96 -32.31
C ARG A 7 22.68 7.17 -32.34
N ASP A 8 21.37 6.93 -32.41
CA ASP A 8 20.31 7.92 -32.21
C ASP A 8 20.38 8.45 -30.76
N THR A 9 21.10 9.55 -30.57
CA THR A 9 21.08 10.33 -29.33
C THR A 9 19.84 11.22 -29.35
N ARG A 10 18.68 10.65 -29.03
CA ARG A 10 17.52 11.45 -28.64
C ARG A 10 17.87 12.21 -27.35
N THR A 11 18.26 13.45 -27.53
CA THR A 11 18.43 14.45 -26.49
C THR A 11 17.10 14.65 -25.79
N CYS A 12 17.02 14.21 -24.53
CA CYS A 12 15.93 14.58 -23.64
C CYS A 12 16.04 16.08 -23.39
N GLY A 13 15.16 16.86 -24.02
CA GLY A 13 15.05 18.30 -23.78
C GLY A 13 14.72 18.61 -22.30
N PRO A 14 14.82 19.89 -21.88
CA PRO A 14 14.62 20.26 -20.48
C PRO A 14 13.22 19.88 -20.03
N VAL A 15 13.13 18.85 -19.19
CA VAL A 15 11.89 18.46 -18.53
C VAL A 15 11.48 19.64 -17.65
N ARG A 16 10.38 20.32 -17.99
CA ARG A 16 9.79 21.33 -17.11
C ARG A 16 9.47 20.64 -15.79
N ARG A 17 10.26 20.93 -14.75
CA ARG A 17 9.94 20.53 -13.38
C ARG A 17 8.70 21.29 -12.97
N ASN A 18 7.53 20.74 -13.28
CA ASN A 18 6.35 21.07 -12.52
C ASN A 18 6.67 20.64 -11.09
N ARG A 19 6.90 21.64 -10.24
CA ARG A 19 7.08 21.44 -8.81
C ARG A 19 5.73 20.98 -8.27
N VAL A 20 5.43 19.70 -8.42
CA VAL A 20 4.41 19.06 -7.60
C VAL A 20 4.86 19.31 -6.18
N GLN A 21 4.12 20.18 -5.49
CA GLN A 21 4.30 20.44 -4.08
C GLN A 21 3.97 19.10 -3.42
N LEU A 22 4.99 18.27 -3.18
CA LEU A 22 4.89 17.02 -2.45
C LEU A 22 4.39 17.38 -1.06
N ARG A 23 3.07 17.37 -0.88
CA ARG A 23 2.45 17.30 0.42
C ARG A 23 2.70 15.87 0.88
N SER A 24 3.92 15.59 1.35
CA SER A 24 4.35 14.26 1.79
C SER A 24 3.60 13.89 3.07
N SER A 25 2.31 13.61 2.94
CA SER A 25 1.50 12.99 3.97
C SER A 25 1.90 11.51 4.01
N ALA A 26 2.13 10.96 5.21
CA ALA A 26 2.45 9.55 5.38
C ALA A 26 1.43 8.61 4.70
N ARG A 27 0.19 9.07 4.53
CA ARG A 27 -0.89 8.36 3.84
C ARG A 27 -0.62 8.20 2.33
N GLU A 28 -0.09 9.23 1.69
CA GLU A 28 0.12 9.27 0.23
C GLU A 28 1.28 8.36 -0.19
N THR A 29 2.38 8.35 0.58
CA THR A 29 3.51 7.45 0.30
C THR A 29 3.21 6.00 0.70
N ALA A 30 2.40 5.77 1.74
CA ALA A 30 2.08 4.41 2.18
C ALA A 30 1.23 3.66 1.16
N SER A 31 0.24 4.31 0.54
CA SER A 31 -0.64 3.72 -0.50
C SER A 31 0.15 3.18 -1.70
N LEU A 32 1.16 3.92 -2.16
CA LEU A 32 1.97 3.54 -3.33
C LEU A 32 2.66 2.18 -3.17
N ARG A 33 3.02 1.78 -1.94
CA ARG A 33 3.63 0.46 -1.70
C ARG A 33 2.65 -0.67 -1.97
N PHE A 34 1.39 -0.48 -1.61
CA PHE A 34 0.33 -1.47 -1.78
C PHE A 34 -0.09 -1.58 -3.24
N GLU A 35 -0.30 -0.45 -3.92
CA GLU A 35 -0.59 -0.41 -5.36
C GLU A 35 0.51 -1.11 -6.19
N TRP A 36 1.78 -0.87 -5.86
CA TRP A 36 2.90 -1.49 -6.55
C TRP A 36 3.01 -2.99 -6.28
N THR A 37 2.62 -3.42 -5.07
CA THR A 37 2.63 -4.83 -4.66
C THR A 37 1.51 -5.60 -5.35
N SER A 38 0.28 -5.09 -5.33
CA SER A 38 -0.86 -5.73 -6.03
C SER A 38 -0.62 -5.82 -7.53
N ALA A 39 -0.10 -4.75 -8.15
CA ALA A 39 0.27 -4.75 -9.57
C ALA A 39 1.34 -5.81 -9.91
N ARG A 40 2.32 -6.05 -9.03
CA ARG A 40 3.32 -7.10 -9.22
C ARG A 40 2.78 -8.50 -9.06
N LEU A 41 1.84 -8.67 -8.14
CA LEU A 41 1.18 -9.95 -7.88
C LEU A 41 0.09 -10.24 -8.93
N GLY A 42 -0.33 -9.24 -9.71
CA GLY A 42 -1.38 -9.38 -10.72
C GLY A 42 -2.77 -9.59 -10.09
N VAL A 43 -2.98 -9.08 -8.89
CA VAL A 43 -4.22 -9.23 -8.11
C VAL A 43 -4.90 -7.88 -7.92
N ASP A 44 -6.23 -7.87 -7.82
CA ASP A 44 -6.97 -6.65 -7.51
C ASP A 44 -6.70 -6.24 -6.04
N PRO A 45 -6.49 -4.94 -5.73
CA PRO A 45 -6.34 -4.48 -4.36
C PRO A 45 -7.52 -4.86 -3.46
N GLY A 46 -8.75 -4.87 -3.98
CA GLY A 46 -9.96 -5.28 -3.25
C GLY A 46 -9.99 -6.76 -2.87
N GLU A 47 -9.19 -7.60 -3.53
CA GLU A 47 -8.98 -9.01 -3.19
C GLU A 47 -7.81 -9.21 -2.22
N CYS A 48 -7.12 -8.13 -1.84
CA CYS A 48 -5.99 -8.16 -0.92
C CYS A 48 -6.37 -7.73 0.50
N VAL A 49 -5.68 -8.30 1.47
CA VAL A 49 -5.79 -7.94 2.89
C VAL A 49 -4.40 -7.62 3.43
N MET A 50 -4.20 -6.42 3.95
CA MET A 50 -2.99 -6.05 4.68
C MET A 50 -3.20 -6.31 6.18
N VAL A 51 -2.26 -7.03 6.79
CA VAL A 51 -2.27 -7.34 8.23
C VAL A 51 -1.02 -6.74 8.86
N GLY A 52 -1.18 -5.85 9.82
CA GLY A 52 -0.04 -5.16 10.43
C GLY A 52 -0.37 -4.51 11.77
N ASP A 53 0.67 -4.09 12.49
CA ASP A 53 0.56 -3.51 13.82
C ASP A 53 0.71 -1.98 13.84
N TRP A 54 1.06 -1.36 12.70
CA TRP A 54 1.19 0.10 12.56
C TRP A 54 -0.04 0.70 11.86
N PRO A 55 -0.98 1.31 12.60
CA PRO A 55 -2.23 1.83 12.03
C PRO A 55 -2.02 2.78 10.83
N GLU A 56 -1.07 3.69 10.93
CA GLU A 56 -0.85 4.74 9.92
C GLU A 56 -0.27 4.19 8.61
N TYR A 57 0.60 3.19 8.69
CA TYR A 57 1.34 2.69 7.53
C TYR A 57 0.69 1.44 6.94
N ASP A 58 0.26 0.52 7.79
CA ASP A 58 -0.23 -0.79 7.37
C ASP A 58 -1.71 -0.72 7.03
N ILE A 59 -2.49 -0.01 7.83
CA ILE A 59 -3.95 -0.06 7.72
C ILE A 59 -4.46 1.11 6.90
N ILE A 60 -4.18 2.35 7.32
CA ILE A 60 -4.62 3.55 6.60
C ILE A 60 -3.99 3.58 5.20
N GLY A 61 -2.73 3.17 5.06
CA GLY A 61 -2.05 3.06 3.77
C GLY A 61 -2.69 2.02 2.85
N ALA A 62 -3.02 0.83 3.37
CA ALA A 62 -3.63 -0.23 2.58
C ALA A 62 -5.07 0.12 2.16
N GLN A 63 -5.86 0.70 3.06
CA GLN A 63 -7.21 1.19 2.77
C GLN A 63 -7.20 2.30 1.72
N ALA A 64 -6.21 3.20 1.76
CA ALA A 64 -6.04 4.22 0.72
C ALA A 64 -5.75 3.62 -0.67
N ALA A 65 -5.11 2.45 -0.72
CA ALA A 65 -4.85 1.70 -1.96
C ALA A 65 -6.02 0.80 -2.40
N GLY A 66 -7.13 0.78 -1.67
CA GLY A 66 -8.30 -0.06 -1.96
C GLY A 66 -8.24 -1.47 -1.38
N MET A 67 -7.25 -1.79 -0.53
CA MET A 67 -7.18 -3.07 0.19
C MET A 67 -7.96 -3.03 1.50
N ARG A 68 -8.34 -4.20 2.03
CA ARG A 68 -8.80 -4.31 3.42
C ARG A 68 -7.61 -4.26 4.37
N GLY A 69 -7.76 -3.59 5.52
CA GLY A 69 -6.73 -3.46 6.55
C GLY A 69 -7.13 -4.11 7.88
N VAL A 70 -6.39 -5.12 8.31
CA VAL A 70 -6.58 -5.81 9.59
C VAL A 70 -5.49 -5.40 10.59
N TRP A 71 -5.92 -4.78 11.69
CA TRP A 71 -5.01 -4.32 12.72
C TRP A 71 -4.68 -5.42 13.73
N LYS A 72 -3.40 -5.76 13.81
CA LYS A 72 -2.86 -6.70 14.80
C LYS A 72 -2.36 -5.96 16.03
N THR A 73 -3.10 -6.01 17.13
CA THR A 73 -2.80 -5.21 18.34
C THR A 73 -1.68 -5.77 19.21
N ASN A 74 -1.20 -6.99 18.94
CA ASN A 74 -0.16 -7.68 19.72
C ASN A 74 -0.48 -7.76 21.22
N GLY A 75 -1.76 -7.76 21.60
CA GLY A 75 -2.21 -7.77 23.00
C GLY A 75 -1.88 -6.48 23.78
N ARG A 76 -1.48 -5.39 23.10
CA ARG A 76 -1.20 -4.11 23.74
C ARG A 76 -2.46 -3.24 23.73
N PRO A 77 -2.81 -2.58 24.86
CA PRO A 77 -3.88 -1.59 24.88
C PRO A 77 -3.41 -0.33 24.16
N ARG A 78 -3.46 -0.37 22.83
CA ARG A 78 -3.18 0.78 21.98
C ARG A 78 -4.51 1.30 21.46
N SER A 79 -4.74 2.60 21.59
CA SER A 79 -5.78 3.29 20.83
C SER A 79 -5.23 3.61 19.45
N GLY A 80 -6.04 3.39 18.41
CA GLY A 80 -5.69 3.81 17.07
C GLY A 80 -5.66 5.35 16.94
N PRO A 81 -5.13 5.89 15.84
CA PRO A 81 -5.26 7.32 15.52
C PRO A 81 -6.72 7.79 15.56
N ALA A 82 -6.95 9.10 15.72
CA ALA A 82 -8.32 9.63 15.68
C ALA A 82 -8.98 9.35 14.31
N GLY A 83 -10.21 8.83 14.32
CA GLY A 83 -10.94 8.44 13.10
C GLY A 83 -10.42 7.17 12.42
N PHE A 84 -9.56 6.41 13.08
CA PHE A 84 -9.07 5.13 12.61
C PHE A 84 -10.16 4.05 12.64
N ALA A 85 -10.43 3.43 11.50
CA ALA A 85 -11.42 2.37 11.34
C ALA A 85 -10.82 1.21 10.51
N PRO A 86 -10.17 0.21 11.16
CA PRO A 86 -9.71 -0.97 10.46
C PRO A 86 -10.89 -1.86 10.04
N ASP A 87 -10.73 -2.63 8.97
CA ASP A 87 -11.72 -3.62 8.51
C ASP A 87 -11.83 -4.82 9.46
N GLY A 88 -10.78 -5.06 10.25
CA GLY A 88 -10.80 -6.04 11.32
C GLY A 88 -9.69 -5.81 12.34
N VAL A 89 -9.85 -6.39 13.52
CA VAL A 89 -8.87 -6.31 14.61
C VAL A 89 -8.63 -7.71 15.14
N ILE A 90 -7.35 -8.08 15.26
CA ILE A 90 -6.93 -9.38 15.81
C ILE A 90 -5.84 -9.19 16.85
N THR A 91 -5.74 -10.10 17.81
CA THR A 91 -4.62 -10.11 18.77
C THR A 91 -3.52 -11.08 18.35
N GLN A 92 -3.92 -12.20 17.73
CA GLN A 92 -3.07 -13.28 17.26
C GLN A 92 -3.35 -13.57 15.78
N LEU A 93 -2.32 -13.99 15.04
CA LEU A 93 -2.45 -14.27 13.61
C LEU A 93 -3.39 -15.45 13.33
N ALA A 94 -3.54 -16.38 14.27
CA ALA A 94 -4.45 -17.52 14.17
C ALA A 94 -5.93 -17.14 14.07
N GLU A 95 -6.30 -15.91 14.45
CA GLU A 95 -7.67 -15.39 14.33
C GLU A 95 -8.03 -14.99 12.89
N LEU A 96 -7.02 -14.77 12.04
CA LEU A 96 -7.20 -14.22 10.69
C LEU A 96 -8.09 -15.10 9.78
N PRO A 97 -7.97 -16.43 9.73
CA PRO A 97 -8.82 -17.25 8.87
C PRO A 97 -10.31 -17.11 9.22
N ALA A 98 -10.65 -17.12 10.51
CA ALA A 98 -12.02 -16.95 10.97
C ALA A 98 -12.56 -15.54 10.63
N LEU A 99 -11.72 -14.52 10.78
CA LEU A 99 -12.06 -13.15 10.38
C LEU A 99 -12.33 -13.03 8.87
N ILE A 100 -11.49 -13.60 8.01
CA ILE A 100 -11.69 -13.53 6.55
C ILE A 100 -12.96 -14.28 6.13
N GLN A 101 -13.23 -15.43 6.75
CA GLN A 101 -14.44 -16.21 6.47
C GLN A 101 -15.72 -15.45 6.79
N SER A 102 -15.72 -14.60 7.83
CA SER A 102 -16.91 -13.81 8.18
C SER A 102 -17.27 -12.75 7.14
N TRP A 103 -16.35 -12.37 6.26
CA TRP A 103 -16.60 -11.41 5.17
C TRP A 103 -17.15 -12.02 3.90
N SER A 104 -17.10 -13.36 3.77
CA SER A 104 -17.58 -14.09 2.59
C SER A 104 -19.01 -14.64 2.78
N GLN A 105 -19.66 -14.27 3.88
CA GLN A 105 -21.02 -14.65 4.25
C GLN A 105 -22.02 -13.63 3.70
#